data_AF-A0A2W5Z2B3-F1
#
_entry.id   AF-A0A2W5Z2B3-F1
#
_cell.length_a   1.000
_cell.length_b   1.000
_cell.length_c   1.000
_cell.angle_alpha   90.00
_cell.angle_beta   90.00
_cell.angle_gamma   90.00
#
_symmetry.space_group_name_H-M   'P 1'
#
loop_
_entity.id
_entity.type
_entity.pdbx_description
1 polymer ?
#
loop_
_entity_poly.entity_id
_entity_poly.type
_entity_poly.pdbx_seq_one_letter_code
_entity_poly.pdbx_strand_id
1 'polypeptide(L)'
;MRHIKLSGREATVVRAIGFTEAMMGAEIQDCTHMEIEDVTDILNSLMSAGFIETVPFHEEVQLAEMPVTAFEINPAYIHELRQALYRR
;
A
#
# COMPACT_ATOMS: atom_id res chain seq x y z
N MET A 1 -4.91 17.48 -13.01
CA MET A 1 -4.35 16.73 -11.86
C MET A 1 -5.35 15.64 -11.50
N ARG A 2 -4.92 14.38 -11.44
CA ARG A 2 -5.82 13.26 -11.09
C ARG A 2 -6.14 13.36 -9.59
N HIS A 3 -7.41 13.40 -9.23
CA HIS A 3 -7.82 13.36 -7.83
C HIS A 3 -7.89 11.91 -7.36
N ILE A 4 -6.88 11.44 -6.64
CA ILE A 4 -6.93 10.13 -5.98
C ILE A 4 -7.90 10.22 -4.79
N LYS A 5 -8.81 9.25 -4.70
CA LYS A 5 -9.73 9.10 -3.56
C LYS A 5 -9.43 7.76 -2.89
N LEU A 6 -8.89 7.82 -1.67
CA LEU A 6 -8.62 6.63 -0.86
C LEU A 6 -9.75 6.37 0.13
N SER A 7 -10.14 5.10 0.23
CA SER A 7 -10.96 4.57 1.33
C SER A 7 -10.23 4.71 2.66
N GLY A 8 -10.93 4.44 3.77
CA GLY A 8 -10.32 4.57 5.09
C GLY A 8 -9.19 3.57 5.28
N ARG A 9 -9.44 2.35 4.84
CA ARG A 9 -8.51 1.25 4.96
C ARG A 9 -7.32 1.43 4.03
N GLU A 10 -7.55 1.84 2.77
CA GLU A 10 -6.48 2.19 1.83
C GLU A 10 -5.59 3.32 2.36
N ALA A 11 -6.19 4.39 2.90
CA ALA A 11 -5.41 5.48 3.47
C ALA A 11 -4.58 5.06 4.69
N THR A 12 -5.05 4.10 5.48
CA THR A 12 -4.27 3.52 6.59
C THR A 12 -3.09 2.70 6.06
N VAL A 13 -3.31 1.84 5.05
CA VAL A 13 -2.25 1.03 4.44
C VAL A 13 -1.19 1.91 3.76
N VAL A 14 -1.59 2.91 2.98
CA VAL A 14 -0.66 3.87 2.34
C VAL A 14 0.13 4.65 3.38
N ARG A 15 -0.48 5.00 4.53
CA ARG A 15 0.25 5.63 5.65
C ARG A 15 1.26 4.68 6.30
N ALA A 16 0.90 3.41 6.45
CA ALA A 16 1.77 2.41 7.06
C ALA A 16 3.04 2.22 6.22
N ILE A 17 2.90 1.99 4.90
CA ILE A 17 4.03 1.88 3.96
C ILE A 17 4.97 3.09 4.04
N GLY A 18 4.41 4.29 4.22
CA GLY A 18 5.20 5.53 4.29
C GLY A 18 5.69 5.97 2.91
N PHE A 19 6.66 6.90 2.87
CA PHE A 19 7.13 7.53 1.61
C PHE A 19 8.66 7.55 1.49
N THR A 20 9.36 6.76 2.29
CA THR A 20 10.83 6.81 2.41
C THR A 20 11.52 5.53 1.98
N GLU A 21 11.06 4.38 2.45
CA GLU A 21 11.68 3.08 2.20
C GLU A 21 10.59 2.02 2.03
N ALA A 22 10.94 0.90 1.40
CA ALA A 22 10.06 -0.25 1.31
C ALA A 22 9.79 -0.85 2.70
N MET A 23 8.57 -1.33 2.92
CA MET A 23 8.12 -1.91 4.18
C MET A 23 7.63 -3.33 3.97
N MET A 24 7.91 -4.24 4.91
CA MET A 24 7.48 -5.63 4.80
C MET A 24 5.98 -5.76 5.04
N GLY A 25 5.31 -6.67 4.32
CA GLY A 25 3.88 -6.90 4.48
C GLY A 25 3.46 -7.25 5.92
N ALA A 26 4.30 -8.00 6.65
CA ALA A 26 4.06 -8.29 8.07
C ALA A 26 4.05 -7.00 8.93
N GLU A 27 4.98 -6.08 8.67
CA GLU A 27 5.05 -4.81 9.40
C GLU A 27 3.84 -3.92 9.08
N ILE A 28 3.40 -3.91 7.82
CA ILE A 28 2.19 -3.19 7.38
C ILE A 28 0.96 -3.78 8.08
N GLN A 29 0.85 -5.10 8.14
CA GLN A 29 -0.23 -5.78 8.86
C GLN A 29 -0.25 -5.37 10.34
N ASP A 30 0.90 -5.43 11.02
CA ASP A 30 1.04 -5.05 12.41
C ASP A 30 0.65 -3.58 12.66
N CYS A 31 1.05 -2.67 11.77
CA CYS A 31 0.74 -1.24 11.89
C CYS A 31 -0.74 -0.92 11.63
N THR A 32 -1.41 -1.71 10.79
CA THR A 32 -2.79 -1.46 10.38
C THR A 32 -3.80 -2.15 11.29
N HIS A 33 -3.38 -3.17 12.04
CA HIS A 33 -4.23 -4.05 12.85
C HIS A 33 -5.40 -4.65 12.04
N MET A 34 -5.19 -4.90 10.75
CA MET A 34 -6.16 -5.55 9.88
C MET A 34 -5.88 -7.06 9.80
N GLU A 35 -6.91 -7.83 9.48
CA GLU A 35 -6.74 -9.24 9.15
C GLU A 35 -5.84 -9.40 7.92
N ILE A 36 -5.12 -10.52 7.85
CA ILE A 36 -4.13 -10.77 6.80
C ILE A 36 -4.76 -10.77 5.40
N GLU A 37 -5.95 -11.32 5.27
CA GLU A 37 -6.75 -11.36 4.04
C GLU A 37 -7.12 -9.94 3.61
N ASP A 38 -7.63 -9.17 4.56
CA ASP A 38 -8.06 -7.79 4.41
C ASP A 38 -6.93 -6.84 3.97
N VAL A 39 -5.72 -7.01 4.52
CA VAL A 39 -4.56 -6.18 4.14
C VAL A 39 -4.01 -6.59 2.78
N THR A 40 -4.00 -7.90 2.49
CA THR A 40 -3.53 -8.45 1.20
C THR A 40 -4.41 -7.95 0.05
N ASP A 41 -5.73 -7.98 0.21
CA ASP A 41 -6.68 -7.49 -0.79
C ASP A 41 -6.48 -5.99 -1.07
N ILE A 42 -6.21 -5.19 -0.04
CA ILE A 42 -5.94 -3.76 -0.20
C ILE A 42 -4.60 -3.54 -0.90
N LEU A 43 -3.54 -4.25 -0.51
CA LEU A 43 -2.23 -4.14 -1.14
C LEU A 43 -2.32 -4.47 -2.63
N ASN A 44 -2.95 -5.59 -3.00
CA ASN A 44 -3.17 -5.97 -4.39
C ASN A 44 -4.03 -4.95 -5.14
N SER A 45 -5.06 -4.37 -4.50
CA SER A 45 -5.88 -3.31 -5.11
C SER A 45 -5.06 -2.03 -5.38
N LEU A 46 -4.19 -1.64 -4.45
CA LEU A 46 -3.30 -0.48 -4.60
C LEU A 46 -2.20 -0.73 -5.65
N MET A 47 -1.69 -1.96 -5.74
CA MET A 47 -0.74 -2.40 -6.77
C MET A 47 -1.39 -2.36 -8.16
N SER A 48 -2.58 -2.91 -8.30
CA SER A 48 -3.35 -2.89 -9.55
C SER A 48 -3.63 -1.46 -10.04
N ALA A 49 -3.85 -0.53 -9.11
CA ALA A 49 -3.99 0.90 -9.41
C ALA A 49 -2.66 1.61 -9.73
N GLY A 50 -1.52 0.95 -9.53
CA GLY A 50 -0.17 1.48 -9.72
C GLY A 50 0.30 2.46 -8.63
N PHE A 51 -0.40 2.50 -7.49
CA PHE A 51 -0.06 3.41 -6.39
C PHE A 51 1.11 2.90 -5.54
N ILE A 52 1.27 1.59 -5.46
CA ILE A 52 2.35 0.91 -4.75
C ILE A 52 2.94 -0.17 -5.64
N GLU A 53 4.16 -0.57 -5.35
CA GLU A 53 4.90 -1.62 -6.06
C GLU A 53 5.60 -2.52 -5.04
N THR A 54 5.97 -3.73 -5.46
CA THR A 54 6.73 -4.68 -4.63
C THR A 54 8.19 -4.73 -5.03
N VAL A 55 9.05 -5.13 -4.08
CA VAL A 55 10.48 -5.30 -4.29
C VAL A 55 10.90 -6.72 -3.87
N PRO A 56 11.26 -7.62 -4.81
CA PRO A 56 11.23 -7.45 -6.26
C PRO A 56 9.79 -7.33 -6.80
N PHE A 57 9.66 -6.87 -8.04
CA PHE A 57 8.35 -6.63 -8.67
C PHE A 57 7.54 -7.92 -8.84
N HIS A 58 6.27 -7.84 -8.46
CA HIS A 58 5.23 -8.84 -8.67
C HIS A 58 3.97 -8.13 -9.19
N GLU A 59 3.22 -8.80 -10.07
CA GLU A 59 1.93 -8.27 -10.55
C GLU A 59 0.82 -8.44 -9.50
N GLU A 60 0.92 -9.48 -8.67
CA GLU A 60 -0.02 -9.82 -7.59
C GLU A 60 0.75 -10.55 -6.50
N VAL A 61 0.33 -10.38 -5.25
CA VAL A 61 0.92 -11.05 -4.07
C VAL A 61 -0.09 -12.02 -3.49
N GLN A 62 0.32 -13.28 -3.32
CA GLN A 62 -0.52 -14.30 -2.69
C GLN A 62 -0.53 -14.15 -1.16
N LEU A 63 -1.59 -14.62 -0.50
CA LEU A 63 -1.75 -14.52 0.95
C LEU A 63 -0.54 -15.10 1.74
N ALA A 64 0.02 -16.20 1.25
CA ALA A 64 1.18 -16.86 1.87
C ALA A 64 2.49 -16.07 1.70
N GLU A 65 2.58 -15.23 0.67
CA GLU A 65 3.76 -14.45 0.31
C GLU A 65 3.71 -13.04 0.92
N MET A 66 2.50 -12.53 1.20
CA MET A 66 2.29 -11.17 1.69
C MET A 66 3.19 -10.80 2.88
N PRO A 67 3.31 -11.61 3.96
CA PRO A 67 4.09 -11.22 5.12
C PRO A 67 5.58 -10.93 4.83
N VAL A 68 6.14 -11.63 3.83
CA VAL A 68 7.57 -11.56 3.47
C VAL A 68 7.84 -10.72 2.23
N THR A 69 6.81 -10.09 1.65
CA THR A 69 6.96 -9.23 0.48
C THR A 69 7.20 -7.79 0.93
N ALA A 70 8.16 -7.11 0.31
CA ALA A 70 8.40 -5.69 0.55
C ALA A 70 7.56 -4.84 -0.40
N PHE A 71 6.93 -3.78 0.13
CA PHE A 71 6.06 -2.86 -0.59
C PHE A 71 6.57 -1.43 -0.45
N GLU A 72 6.51 -0.65 -1.53
CA GLU A 72 6.86 0.76 -1.54
C GLU A 72 5.86 1.59 -2.34
N ILE A 73 5.78 2.89 -2.06
CA ILE A 73 4.94 3.80 -2.84
C ILE A 73 5.59 4.04 -4.19
N ASN A 74 4.78 3.97 -5.26
CA ASN A 74 5.23 4.36 -6.59
C ASN A 74 5.61 5.85 -6.63
N PRO A 75 6.88 6.20 -6.95
CA PRO A 75 7.35 7.58 -7.00
C PRO A 75 6.50 8.50 -7.90
N ALA A 76 5.88 7.96 -8.95
CA ALA A 76 5.05 8.71 -9.88
C ALA A 76 3.76 9.27 -9.24
N TYR A 77 3.34 8.77 -8.07
CA TYR A 77 2.09 9.14 -7.41
C TYR A 77 2.28 9.73 -5.99
N ILE A 78 3.51 9.95 -5.54
CA ILE A 78 3.80 10.44 -4.17
C ILE A 78 3.02 11.72 -3.85
N HIS A 79 3.01 12.69 -4.76
CA HIS A 79 2.37 13.97 -4.52
C HIS A 79 0.84 13.85 -4.41
N GLU A 80 0.23 13.08 -5.30
CA GLU A 80 -1.21 12.83 -5.33
C GLU A 80 -1.66 12.03 -4.11
N LEU A 81 -0.91 10.99 -3.72
CA LEU A 81 -1.21 10.17 -2.54
C LEU A 81 -1.08 10.99 -1.26
N ARG A 82 -0.02 11.81 -1.11
CA ARG A 82 0.09 12.75 0.01
C ARG A 82 -1.11 13.69 0.09
N GLN A 83 -1.50 14.30 -1.02
CA GLN A 83 -2.69 15.17 -1.05
C GLN A 83 -3.96 14.42 -0.66
N ALA A 84 -4.14 13.18 -1.10
CA ALA A 84 -5.29 12.36 -0.75
C ALA A 84 -5.34 12.03 0.75
N LEU A 85 -4.19 11.85 1.41
CA LEU A 85 -4.11 11.57 2.84
C LEU A 85 -4.46 12.77 3.74
N TYR A 86 -4.19 14.00 3.28
CA TYR A 86 -4.46 15.24 4.03
C TYR A 86 -5.88 15.79 3.86
N ARG A 87 -6.58 15.44 2.77
CA ARG A 87 -7.93 15.97 2.45
C ARG A 87 -9.08 15.23 3.15
N ARG A 88 -8.81 14.62 4.31
CA ARG A 88 -9.77 13.77 5.03
C ARG A 88 -10.35 14.47 6.25
#